data_AF-A0A944PW73-F1
#
_entry.id   AF-A0A944PW73-F1
#
_cell.length_a   1.000
_cell.length_b   1.000
_cell.length_c   1.000
_cell.angle_alpha   90.00
_cell.angle_beta   90.00
_cell.angle_gamma   90.00
#
_symmetry.space_group_name_H-M   'P 1'
#
loop_
_entity.id
_entity.type
_entity.pdbx_description
1 polymer ?
#
loop_
_entity_poly.entity_id
_entity_poly.type
_entity_poly.pdbx_seq_one_letter_code
_entity_poly.pdbx_strand_id
1 'polypeptide(L)'
;MRPPHGLGGTTECDRTDLLPPGYQVGKWVVTQLIGAGGWSTVYAARPAGGHPDQTGGTTKPPGPTDVALKIMPTAGLAPRQARRIVESAHREVELGRRAGHPRLIDLLESFVLAAPDRPALDGAIVLIMERAVGSLRELIDAGVPDADRGRLIAGICEGLAHLHRTGWVHADLKPENVLLGSDRSVKLSDFGLATELTGTHGYAPPMGTLDYFPPERWRAPLGELGVRVRPTADIWALGIVIHEVFASGGSPFAGATPVARGAAVQEYGEGRAPLRMDHAVPPFWRALAADCLAPTHETRAPHTAESLLARIAAHQETPDAGAGRLGGRARAAVLATALCGIVGAALCSDAVRATPGAGATTPRTIRVYNAERGCQERADRDPRCSLGLAVDPVQPYTAENVVPTRVWHGDVLTADCQAPDGEPIIDEEDRRSTRWFRVRLPAGSKPPTAWLPAVRTKERPALPECL
;
A
#
# COMPACT_ATOMS: atom_id res chain seq x y z
N MET A 1 25.29 44.01 13.91
CA MET A 1 25.35 42.64 13.35
C MET A 1 24.09 41.89 13.78
N ARG A 2 23.33 41.33 12.84
CA ARG A 2 22.27 40.34 13.09
C ARG A 2 22.74 38.99 12.52
N PRO A 3 22.61 37.86 13.22
CA PRO A 3 22.82 36.55 12.62
C PRO A 3 21.64 36.17 11.69
N PRO A 4 21.84 35.27 10.71
CA PRO A 4 20.91 35.07 9.60
C PRO A 4 19.74 34.13 9.92
N HIS A 5 18.69 34.22 9.11
CA HIS A 5 17.54 33.31 9.13
C HIS A 5 17.96 31.87 8.79
N GLY A 6 17.55 30.92 9.63
CA GLY A 6 17.64 29.49 9.34
C GLY A 6 16.54 29.06 8.37
N LEU A 7 16.94 28.51 7.23
CA LEU A 7 16.07 27.73 6.33
C LEU A 7 15.77 26.36 6.96
N GLY A 8 14.65 25.75 6.56
CA GLY A 8 14.36 24.34 6.86
C GLY A 8 13.19 24.08 7.80
N GLY A 9 12.08 24.80 7.64
CA GLY A 9 10.80 24.30 8.14
C GLY A 9 10.49 22.97 7.45
N THR A 10 10.49 21.88 8.22
CA THR A 10 9.94 20.60 7.77
C THR A 10 8.47 20.82 7.41
N THR A 11 8.08 20.46 6.19
CA THR A 11 6.67 20.44 5.79
C THR A 11 5.93 19.35 6.56
N GLU A 12 5.51 19.71 7.77
CA GLU A 12 4.34 19.16 8.42
C GLU A 12 3.20 19.23 7.40
N CYS A 13 2.84 18.09 6.81
CA CYS A 13 1.84 18.03 5.77
C CYS A 13 0.51 18.38 6.44
N ASP A 14 -0.02 19.55 6.09
CA ASP A 14 -1.18 20.15 6.75
C ASP A 14 -2.30 19.11 6.88
N ARG A 15 -2.80 18.92 8.11
CA ARG A 15 -3.91 18.01 8.40
C ARG A 15 -5.22 18.69 8.00
N THR A 16 -5.29 19.14 6.75
CA THR A 16 -6.42 19.93 6.24
C THR A 16 -7.67 19.07 6.32
N ASP A 17 -8.59 19.47 7.20
CA ASP A 17 -9.93 18.87 7.28
C ASP A 17 -10.65 19.11 5.94
N LEU A 18 -10.74 18.06 5.12
CA LEU A 18 -11.30 18.15 3.78
C LEU A 18 -12.83 18.29 3.82
N LEU A 19 -13.47 17.92 4.94
CA LEU A 19 -14.93 17.85 5.10
C LEU A 19 -15.34 18.26 6.53
N PRO A 20 -15.65 19.55 6.77
CA PRO A 20 -15.98 20.03 8.10
C PRO A 20 -17.27 19.39 8.64
N PRO A 21 -17.45 19.35 9.97
CA PRO A 21 -18.70 18.94 10.61
C PRO A 21 -19.93 19.65 10.02
N GLY A 22 -20.97 18.89 9.71
CA GLY A 22 -22.18 19.36 9.02
C GLY A 22 -22.15 19.19 7.50
N TYR A 23 -21.01 18.91 6.87
CA TYR A 23 -20.95 18.66 5.42
C TYR A 23 -21.69 17.37 5.04
N GLN A 24 -22.47 17.42 3.96
CA GLN A 24 -23.27 16.29 3.49
C GLN A 24 -22.54 15.50 2.38
N VAL A 25 -22.32 14.21 2.62
CA VAL A 25 -21.71 13.25 1.69
C VAL A 25 -22.77 12.22 1.30
N GLY A 26 -23.46 12.47 0.17
CA GLY A 26 -24.61 11.66 -0.23
C GLY A 26 -25.78 11.80 0.77
N LYS A 27 -26.10 10.72 1.50
CA LYS A 27 -27.15 10.69 2.54
C LYS A 27 -26.61 10.84 3.98
N TRP A 28 -25.30 11.04 4.12
CA TRP A 28 -24.60 11.09 5.40
C TRP A 28 -24.15 12.53 5.69
N VAL A 29 -24.15 12.92 6.97
CA VAL A 29 -23.66 14.22 7.44
C VAL A 29 -22.45 13.97 8.34
N VAL A 30 -21.30 14.53 7.94
CA VAL A 30 -20.04 14.42 8.68
C VAL A 30 -20.19 15.06 10.06
N THR A 31 -19.67 14.39 11.09
CA THR A 31 -19.69 14.87 12.48
C THR A 31 -18.30 15.23 13.01
N GLN A 32 -17.26 14.47 12.63
CA GLN A 32 -15.88 14.72 13.04
C GLN A 32 -14.88 13.97 12.14
N LEU A 33 -13.67 14.51 11.99
CA LEU A 33 -12.51 13.78 11.48
C LEU A 33 -12.06 12.74 12.52
N ILE A 34 -11.94 11.47 12.13
CA ILE A 34 -11.41 10.38 12.99
C ILE A 34 -9.92 10.17 12.72
N GLY A 35 -9.53 10.09 11.44
CA GLY A 35 -8.15 9.77 11.07
C GLY A 35 -7.82 10.24 9.66
N ALA A 36 -6.54 10.53 9.43
CA ALA A 36 -6.01 10.93 8.12
C ALA A 36 -4.74 10.14 7.82
N GLY A 37 -4.64 9.58 6.62
CA GLY A 37 -3.46 8.87 6.12
C GLY A 37 -3.11 9.33 4.71
N GLY A 38 -1.95 8.92 4.19
CA GLY A 38 -1.40 9.42 2.93
C GLY A 38 -2.23 9.15 1.66
N TRP A 39 -3.29 8.34 1.74
CA TRP A 39 -4.15 7.96 0.59
C TRP A 39 -5.66 8.06 0.89
N SER A 40 -6.05 8.36 2.12
CA SER A 40 -7.47 8.44 2.51
C SER A 40 -7.67 9.21 3.82
N THR A 41 -8.89 9.71 4.02
CA THR A 41 -9.29 10.41 5.24
C THR A 41 -10.59 9.80 5.75
N VAL A 42 -10.67 9.51 7.05
CA VAL A 42 -11.80 8.80 7.68
C VAL A 42 -12.54 9.75 8.61
N TYR A 43 -13.84 9.91 8.36
CA TYR A 43 -14.73 10.77 9.14
C TYR A 43 -15.80 9.95 9.85
N ALA A 44 -16.26 10.37 11.02
CA ALA A 44 -17.53 9.89 11.56
C ALA A 44 -18.67 10.65 10.87
N ALA A 45 -19.79 9.98 10.65
CA ALA A 45 -21.00 10.61 10.13
C ALA A 45 -22.26 9.93 10.66
N ARG A 46 -23.38 10.62 10.51
CA ARG A 46 -24.73 10.14 10.84
C ARG A 46 -25.66 10.32 9.64
N PRO A 47 -26.83 9.64 9.58
CA PRO A 47 -27.84 9.91 8.55
C PRO A 47 -28.26 11.40 8.53
N ALA A 48 -28.49 11.94 7.33
CA ALA A 48 -28.91 13.33 7.15
C ALA A 48 -30.30 13.62 7.75
N GLY A 49 -31.23 12.67 7.67
CA GLY A 49 -32.48 12.67 8.43
C GLY A 49 -32.27 12.03 9.81
N GLY A 50 -32.33 12.83 10.87
CA GLY A 50 -32.19 12.35 12.25
C GLY A 50 -33.41 11.52 12.66
N HIS A 51 -33.18 10.24 13.02
CA HIS A 51 -34.15 9.20 13.37
C HIS A 51 -35.31 8.96 12.37
N PRO A 52 -35.58 7.71 11.96
CA PRO A 52 -36.89 7.38 11.40
C PRO A 52 -37.95 7.58 12.49
N ASP A 53 -38.84 8.55 12.26
CA ASP A 53 -40.01 8.81 13.08
C ASP A 53 -40.94 7.58 13.11
N GLN A 54 -41.79 7.46 14.15
CA GLN A 54 -42.57 6.26 14.48
C GLN A 54 -43.79 6.01 13.56
N THR A 55 -43.68 6.31 12.26
CA THR A 55 -44.79 6.23 11.30
C THR A 55 -44.67 5.06 10.34
N GLY A 56 -45.41 3.98 10.63
CA GLY A 56 -45.95 3.09 9.60
C GLY A 56 -45.05 1.98 9.06
N GLY A 57 -44.97 0.86 9.79
CA GLY A 57 -45.18 -0.46 9.17
C GLY A 57 -44.23 -0.92 8.05
N THR A 58 -42.92 -0.92 8.26
CA THR A 58 -42.03 -1.89 7.59
C THR A 58 -41.04 -2.51 8.59
N THR A 59 -40.91 -3.83 8.57
CA THR A 59 -40.09 -4.61 9.51
C THR A 59 -38.61 -4.63 9.11
N LYS A 60 -38.02 -3.47 8.83
CA LYS A 60 -36.58 -3.33 8.63
C LYS A 60 -35.94 -2.83 9.94
N PRO A 61 -34.89 -3.49 10.47
CA PRO A 61 -34.20 -2.98 11.64
C PRO A 61 -33.68 -1.56 11.37
N PRO A 62 -33.64 -0.68 12.38
CA PRO A 62 -33.09 0.66 12.22
C PRO A 62 -31.65 0.56 11.70
N GLY A 63 -31.31 1.38 10.70
CA GLY A 63 -29.94 1.46 10.20
C GLY A 63 -28.98 1.98 11.27
N PRO A 64 -27.66 1.75 11.12
CA PRO A 64 -26.66 2.22 12.07
C PRO A 64 -26.79 3.73 12.27
N THR A 65 -26.81 4.16 13.54
CA THR A 65 -26.99 5.57 13.92
C THR A 65 -25.77 6.42 13.58
N ASP A 66 -24.59 5.82 13.66
CA ASP A 66 -23.30 6.41 13.31
C ASP A 66 -22.51 5.44 12.42
N VAL A 67 -21.75 5.99 11.48
CA VAL A 67 -20.92 5.27 10.50
C VAL A 67 -19.55 5.95 10.36
N ALA A 68 -18.59 5.23 9.78
CA ALA A 68 -17.33 5.79 9.32
C ALA A 68 -17.34 5.97 7.79
N LEU A 69 -16.86 7.12 7.32
CA LEU A 69 -16.72 7.50 5.91
C LEU A 69 -15.23 7.54 5.57
N LYS A 70 -14.71 6.51 4.88
CA LYS A 70 -13.37 6.53 4.31
C LYS A 70 -13.44 7.19 2.93
N ILE A 71 -12.95 8.42 2.84
CA ILE A 71 -12.86 9.21 1.62
C ILE A 71 -11.49 9.00 0.99
N MET A 72 -11.46 8.64 -0.28
CA MET A 72 -10.24 8.38 -1.05
C MET A 72 -10.22 9.31 -2.28
N PRO A 73 -9.62 10.52 -2.16
CA PRO A 73 -9.56 11.48 -3.26
C PRO A 73 -8.81 10.94 -4.47
N THR A 74 -9.32 11.22 -5.68
CA THR A 74 -8.66 10.85 -6.95
C THR A 74 -8.25 12.07 -7.78
N ALA A 75 -8.89 13.22 -7.54
CA ALA A 75 -8.58 14.49 -8.19
C ALA A 75 -7.13 14.96 -7.92
N GLY A 76 -6.50 15.60 -8.90
CA GLY A 76 -5.14 16.13 -8.82
C GLY A 76 -4.01 15.09 -8.81
N LEU A 77 -4.32 13.79 -8.72
CA LEU A 77 -3.32 12.72 -8.72
C LEU A 77 -2.85 12.32 -10.12
N ALA A 78 -1.59 11.90 -10.24
CA ALA A 78 -1.10 11.29 -11.47
C ALA A 78 -1.86 9.98 -11.76
N PRO A 79 -2.06 9.57 -13.03
CA PRO A 79 -2.88 8.41 -13.38
C PRO A 79 -2.53 7.11 -12.65
N ARG A 80 -1.24 6.89 -12.35
CA ARG A 80 -0.77 5.71 -11.59
C ARG A 80 -1.11 5.78 -10.09
N GLN A 81 -1.11 6.98 -9.50
CA GLN A 81 -1.51 7.18 -8.10
C GLN A 81 -3.03 7.01 -7.95
N ALA A 82 -3.82 7.64 -8.83
CA ALA A 82 -5.27 7.45 -8.90
C ALA A 82 -5.63 5.96 -9.10
N ARG A 83 -4.92 5.26 -9.99
CA ARG A 83 -5.12 3.81 -10.20
C ARG A 83 -4.82 2.97 -8.94
N ARG A 84 -3.78 3.30 -8.15
CA ARG A 84 -3.51 2.62 -6.87
C ARG A 84 -4.66 2.79 -5.87
N ILE A 85 -5.24 3.99 -5.79
CA ILE A 85 -6.41 4.26 -4.95
C ILE A 85 -7.63 3.46 -5.42
N VAL A 86 -7.91 3.46 -6.73
CA VAL A 86 -8.99 2.67 -7.33
C VAL A 86 -8.81 1.16 -7.04
N GLU A 87 -7.61 0.62 -7.24
CA GLU A 87 -7.30 -0.78 -6.94
C GLU A 87 -7.40 -1.11 -5.43
N SER A 88 -7.04 -0.17 -4.55
CA SER A 88 -7.23 -0.29 -3.09
C SER A 88 -8.71 -0.36 -2.73
N ALA A 89 -9.51 0.60 -3.20
CA ALA A 89 -10.94 0.63 -2.95
C ALA A 89 -11.67 -0.61 -3.49
N HIS A 90 -11.26 -1.12 -4.66
CA HIS A 90 -11.80 -2.37 -5.21
C HIS A 90 -11.57 -3.58 -4.29
N ARG A 91 -10.39 -3.71 -3.67
CA ARG A 91 -10.11 -4.79 -2.70
C ARG A 91 -10.98 -4.66 -1.45
N GLU A 92 -11.14 -3.45 -0.93
CA GLU A 92 -12.00 -3.19 0.24
C GLU A 92 -13.47 -3.51 -0.04
N VAL A 93 -13.97 -3.13 -1.23
CA VAL A 93 -15.35 -3.44 -1.66
C VAL A 93 -15.56 -4.94 -1.89
N GLU A 94 -14.59 -5.63 -2.52
CA GLU A 94 -14.72 -7.05 -2.81
C GLU A 94 -14.66 -7.91 -1.54
N LEU A 95 -13.69 -7.64 -0.66
CA LEU A 95 -13.55 -8.35 0.61
C LEU A 95 -14.73 -8.05 1.53
N GLY A 96 -15.10 -6.77 1.70
CA GLY A 96 -16.21 -6.35 2.55
C GLY A 96 -17.57 -6.94 2.16
N ARG A 97 -17.77 -7.26 0.88
CA ARG A 97 -18.98 -7.97 0.40
C ARG A 97 -18.97 -9.48 0.61
N ARG A 98 -17.80 -10.11 0.69
CA ARG A 98 -17.65 -11.58 0.79
C ARG A 98 -17.40 -12.09 2.21
N ALA A 99 -16.75 -11.32 3.06
CA ALA A 99 -16.13 -11.79 4.31
C ALA A 99 -16.91 -11.42 5.59
N GLY A 100 -18.24 -11.30 5.54
CA GLY A 100 -19.05 -10.89 6.70
C GLY A 100 -18.77 -11.73 7.95
N HIS A 101 -18.16 -11.13 8.97
CA HIS A 101 -17.63 -11.83 10.15
C HIS A 101 -17.46 -10.85 11.32
N PRO A 102 -17.82 -11.22 12.57
CA PRO A 102 -17.79 -10.30 13.73
C PRO A 102 -16.41 -9.72 14.06
N ARG A 103 -15.32 -10.28 13.53
CA ARG A 103 -13.94 -9.79 13.69
C ARG A 103 -13.39 -9.00 12.52
N LEU A 104 -14.19 -8.72 11.51
CA LEU A 104 -13.86 -7.76 10.46
C LEU A 104 -14.76 -6.52 10.62
N ILE A 105 -14.32 -5.38 10.10
CA ILE A 105 -15.14 -4.17 10.03
C ILE A 105 -16.16 -4.30 8.89
N ASP A 106 -17.44 -4.04 9.17
CA ASP A 106 -18.47 -4.19 8.14
C ASP A 106 -18.44 -3.02 7.14
N LEU A 107 -18.46 -3.34 5.85
CA LEU A 107 -18.68 -2.39 4.76
C LEU A 107 -20.18 -2.33 4.45
N LEU A 108 -20.77 -1.14 4.60
CA LEU A 108 -22.21 -0.92 4.47
C LEU A 108 -22.61 -0.54 3.03
N GLU A 109 -21.86 0.36 2.39
CA GLU A 109 -22.01 0.74 0.98
C GLU A 109 -20.75 1.45 0.46
N SER A 110 -20.69 1.67 -0.86
CA SER A 110 -19.60 2.39 -1.52
C SER A 110 -20.12 3.18 -2.71
N PHE A 111 -19.66 4.42 -2.91
CA PHE A 111 -20.02 5.25 -4.07
C PHE A 111 -18.89 6.19 -4.48
N VAL A 112 -19.03 6.83 -5.64
CA VAL A 112 -18.17 7.94 -6.08
C VAL A 112 -18.86 9.24 -5.71
N LEU A 113 -18.13 10.13 -5.04
CA LEU A 113 -18.63 11.44 -4.63
C LEU A 113 -18.65 12.40 -5.82
N ALA A 114 -19.82 12.98 -6.08
CA ALA A 114 -19.94 14.21 -6.86
C ALA A 114 -19.91 15.40 -5.89
N ALA A 115 -18.90 16.25 -6.01
CA ALA A 115 -18.67 17.44 -5.18
C ALA A 115 -18.20 18.61 -6.08
N PRO A 116 -19.07 19.13 -6.96
CA PRO A 116 -18.70 20.21 -7.89
C PRO A 116 -18.32 21.52 -7.18
N ASP A 117 -18.73 21.69 -5.92
CA ASP A 117 -18.32 22.79 -5.04
C ASP A 117 -16.94 22.58 -4.37
N ARG A 118 -16.39 21.35 -4.42
CA ARG A 118 -15.07 20.97 -3.91
C ARG A 118 -14.28 20.13 -4.92
N PRO A 119 -13.67 20.74 -5.95
CA PRO A 119 -12.94 20.02 -7.01
C PRO A 119 -11.85 19.05 -6.53
N ALA A 120 -11.27 19.24 -5.34
CA ALA A 120 -10.31 18.30 -4.74
C ALA A 120 -10.92 16.97 -4.24
N LEU A 121 -12.26 16.90 -4.13
CA LEU A 121 -13.02 15.75 -3.69
C LEU A 121 -14.00 15.21 -4.74
N ASP A 122 -14.17 15.92 -5.86
CA ASP A 122 -14.98 15.43 -6.97
C ASP A 122 -14.34 14.17 -7.57
N GLY A 123 -15.13 13.12 -7.78
CA GLY A 123 -14.62 11.81 -8.19
C GLY A 123 -13.92 11.01 -7.07
N ALA A 124 -13.91 11.48 -5.82
CA ALA A 124 -13.39 10.70 -4.69
C ALA A 124 -14.21 9.42 -4.46
N ILE A 125 -13.55 8.31 -4.13
CA ILE A 125 -14.25 7.08 -3.75
C ILE A 125 -14.59 7.16 -2.26
N VAL A 126 -15.84 6.87 -1.92
CA VAL A 126 -16.36 6.89 -0.54
C VAL A 126 -16.76 5.47 -0.16
N LEU A 127 -16.16 4.96 0.91
CA LEU A 127 -16.56 3.71 1.56
C LEU A 127 -17.26 4.05 2.87
N ILE A 128 -18.48 3.55 3.03
CA ILE A 128 -19.29 3.70 4.24
C ILE A 128 -19.17 2.42 5.06
N MET A 129 -18.69 2.54 6.28
CA MET A 129 -18.27 1.44 7.13
C MET A 129 -18.93 1.54 8.50
N GLU A 130 -18.96 0.44 9.23
CA GLU A 130 -19.26 0.42 10.66
C GLU A 130 -18.36 1.41 11.44
N ARG A 131 -18.91 2.09 12.45
CA ARG A 131 -18.15 2.96 13.35
C ARG A 131 -17.60 2.16 14.54
N ALA A 132 -16.31 1.83 14.48
CA ALA A 132 -15.53 1.46 15.67
C ALA A 132 -15.38 2.64 16.65
N VAL A 133 -14.95 2.41 17.89
CA VAL A 133 -14.65 3.46 18.89
C VAL A 133 -13.26 4.05 18.66
N GLY A 134 -12.26 3.20 18.44
CA GLY A 134 -10.85 3.57 18.24
C GLY A 134 -10.02 2.40 17.69
N SER A 135 -8.70 2.57 17.63
CA SER A 135 -7.73 1.56 17.17
C SER A 135 -6.97 0.90 18.33
N LEU A 136 -6.34 -0.24 18.05
CA LEU A 136 -5.42 -0.89 18.98
C LEU A 136 -4.16 -0.05 19.21
N ARG A 137 -3.71 0.75 18.24
CA ARG A 137 -2.60 1.71 18.45
C ARG A 137 -2.95 2.69 19.57
N GLU A 138 -4.11 3.34 19.49
CA GLU A 138 -4.59 4.28 20.52
C GLU A 138 -4.70 3.62 21.89
N LEU A 139 -5.14 2.34 21.95
CA LEU A 139 -5.20 1.58 23.20
C LEU A 139 -3.81 1.18 23.73
N ILE A 140 -2.83 0.91 22.86
CA ILE A 140 -1.44 0.67 23.26
C ILE A 140 -0.82 1.94 23.84
N ASP A 141 -1.00 3.07 23.17
CA ASP A 141 -0.46 4.37 23.59
C ASP A 141 -1.10 4.85 24.91
N ALA A 142 -2.38 4.53 25.15
CA ALA A 142 -3.07 4.77 26.42
C ALA A 142 -2.75 3.72 27.52
N GLY A 143 -2.06 2.62 27.17
CA GLY A 143 -1.75 1.50 28.04
C GLY A 143 -2.84 0.41 28.04
N VAL A 144 -2.54 -0.74 27.42
CA VAL A 144 -3.49 -1.87 27.36
C VAL A 144 -3.65 -2.54 28.74
N PRO A 145 -4.87 -2.62 29.30
CA PRO A 145 -5.13 -3.34 30.55
C PRO A 145 -4.77 -4.82 30.42
N ASP A 146 -4.06 -5.39 31.40
CA ASP A 146 -3.54 -6.77 31.32
C ASP A 146 -4.64 -7.81 31.04
N ALA A 147 -5.81 -7.66 31.64
CA ALA A 147 -6.97 -8.52 31.44
C ALA A 147 -7.53 -8.48 30.00
N ASP A 148 -7.33 -7.38 29.26
CA ASP A 148 -7.77 -7.25 27.88
C ASP A 148 -6.78 -7.84 26.88
N ARG A 149 -5.47 -7.83 27.17
CA ARG A 149 -4.40 -8.19 26.21
C ARG A 149 -4.62 -9.54 25.54
N GLY A 150 -4.87 -10.60 26.32
CA GLY A 150 -5.08 -11.94 25.77
C GLY A 150 -6.36 -12.06 24.92
N ARG A 151 -7.43 -11.37 25.32
CA ARG A 151 -8.71 -11.31 24.58
C ARG A 151 -8.56 -10.57 23.25
N LEU A 152 -7.76 -9.50 23.21
CA LEU A 152 -7.44 -8.76 22.00
C LEU A 152 -6.68 -9.65 21.00
N ILE A 153 -5.62 -10.33 21.43
CA ILE A 153 -4.86 -11.24 20.54
C ILE A 153 -5.75 -12.39 20.03
N ALA A 154 -6.59 -12.99 20.88
CA ALA A 154 -7.56 -14.01 20.44
C ALA A 154 -8.50 -13.48 19.34
N GLY A 155 -9.06 -12.28 19.52
CA GLY A 155 -9.93 -11.64 18.52
C GLY A 155 -9.24 -11.32 17.19
N ILE A 156 -7.95 -10.98 17.21
CA ILE A 156 -7.14 -10.81 15.99
C ILE A 156 -6.95 -12.17 15.30
N CYS A 157 -6.60 -13.22 16.05
CA CYS A 157 -6.46 -14.58 15.52
C CYS A 157 -7.78 -15.08 14.90
N GLU A 158 -8.93 -14.86 15.54
CA GLU A 158 -10.24 -15.20 14.99
C GLU A 158 -10.52 -14.50 13.63
N GLY A 159 -10.17 -13.21 13.50
CA GLY A 159 -10.31 -12.45 12.26
C GLY A 159 -9.37 -12.93 11.15
N LEU A 160 -8.08 -13.14 11.46
CA LEU A 160 -7.10 -13.68 10.51
C LEU A 160 -7.47 -15.09 10.06
N ALA A 161 -7.92 -15.94 10.98
CA ALA A 161 -8.35 -17.30 10.69
C ALA A 161 -9.55 -17.30 9.73
N HIS A 162 -10.51 -16.38 9.89
CA HIS A 162 -11.57 -16.20 8.90
C HIS A 162 -11.01 -15.79 7.52
N LEU A 163 -10.19 -14.74 7.46
CA LEU A 163 -9.58 -14.26 6.21
C LEU A 163 -8.84 -15.38 5.48
N HIS A 164 -7.93 -16.08 6.19
CA HIS A 164 -7.09 -17.14 5.64
C HIS A 164 -7.93 -18.31 5.11
N ARG A 165 -9.00 -18.73 5.81
CA ARG A 165 -9.93 -19.76 5.32
C ARG A 165 -10.76 -19.33 4.12
N THR A 166 -11.12 -18.05 4.02
CA THR A 166 -11.82 -17.50 2.82
C THR A 166 -10.88 -17.24 1.63
N GLY A 167 -9.59 -17.56 1.76
CA GLY A 167 -8.61 -17.42 0.70
C GLY A 167 -8.00 -16.02 0.58
N TRP A 168 -8.01 -15.22 1.65
CA TRP A 168 -7.45 -13.86 1.66
C TRP A 168 -6.27 -13.73 2.64
N VAL A 169 -5.32 -12.85 2.30
CA VAL A 169 -4.24 -12.37 3.17
C VAL A 169 -4.46 -10.88 3.42
N HIS A 170 -4.34 -10.41 4.66
CA HIS A 170 -4.55 -9.00 5.00
C HIS A 170 -3.42 -8.10 4.47
N ALA A 171 -2.18 -8.58 4.54
CA ALA A 171 -0.95 -7.99 4.01
C ALA A 171 -0.52 -6.61 4.57
N ASP A 172 -1.29 -6.00 5.48
CA ASP A 172 -0.93 -4.79 6.24
C ASP A 172 -1.56 -4.80 7.65
N LEU A 173 -1.45 -5.95 8.34
CA LEU A 173 -1.86 -6.08 9.74
C LEU A 173 -0.91 -5.26 10.63
N LYS A 174 -1.48 -4.38 11.45
CA LYS A 174 -0.78 -3.49 12.40
C LYS A 174 -1.80 -2.92 13.40
N PRO A 175 -1.39 -2.37 14.56
CA PRO A 175 -2.32 -1.88 15.58
C PRO A 175 -3.26 -0.76 15.10
N GLU A 176 -2.88 0.02 14.11
CA GLU A 176 -3.73 1.05 13.49
C GLU A 176 -4.91 0.43 12.72
N ASN A 177 -4.71 -0.75 12.12
CA ASN A 177 -5.69 -1.45 11.31
C ASN A 177 -6.53 -2.47 12.12
N VAL A 178 -6.22 -2.64 13.41
CA VAL A 178 -7.03 -3.42 14.36
C VAL A 178 -7.92 -2.45 15.13
N LEU A 179 -9.21 -2.41 14.81
CA LEU A 179 -10.18 -1.52 15.43
C LEU A 179 -10.90 -2.18 16.61
N LEU A 180 -11.51 -1.35 17.46
CA LEU A 180 -12.23 -1.76 18.66
C LEU A 180 -13.70 -1.33 18.58
N GLY A 181 -14.63 -2.30 18.63
CA GLY A 181 -16.07 -2.06 18.73
C GLY A 181 -16.48 -1.44 20.07
N SER A 182 -17.75 -1.03 20.19
CA SER A 182 -18.31 -0.43 21.42
C SER A 182 -18.33 -1.39 22.61
N ASP A 183 -18.43 -2.69 22.35
CA ASP A 183 -18.27 -3.81 23.30
C ASP A 183 -16.80 -4.21 23.54
N ARG A 184 -15.85 -3.45 22.98
CA ARG A 184 -14.41 -3.76 22.91
C ARG A 184 -14.10 -5.05 22.14
N SER A 185 -14.96 -5.44 21.20
CA SER A 185 -14.62 -6.49 20.22
C SER A 185 -13.51 -6.02 19.28
N VAL A 186 -12.63 -6.93 18.87
CA VAL A 186 -11.64 -6.66 17.82
C VAL A 186 -12.31 -6.74 16.44
N LYS A 187 -12.00 -5.77 15.57
CA LYS A 187 -12.41 -5.71 14.16
C LYS A 187 -11.22 -5.34 13.27
N LEU A 188 -10.74 -6.26 12.45
CA LEU A 188 -9.70 -5.98 11.45
C LEU A 188 -10.26 -5.09 10.34
N SER A 189 -9.44 -4.20 9.80
CA SER A 189 -9.86 -3.13 8.88
C SER A 189 -8.75 -2.78 7.87
N ASP A 190 -9.04 -1.83 6.98
CA ASP A 190 -8.10 -1.36 5.93
C ASP A 190 -7.61 -2.48 5.00
N PHE A 191 -8.55 -3.07 4.27
CA PHE A 191 -8.29 -4.15 3.31
C PHE A 191 -7.72 -3.66 1.96
N GLY A 192 -7.22 -2.42 1.88
CA GLY A 192 -6.70 -1.83 0.64
C GLY A 192 -5.49 -2.54 0.03
N LEU A 193 -4.78 -3.32 0.87
CA LEU A 193 -3.66 -4.17 0.49
C LEU A 193 -4.01 -5.68 0.55
N ALA A 194 -5.23 -6.02 0.98
CA ALA A 194 -5.66 -7.40 1.10
C ALA A 194 -5.66 -8.11 -0.25
N THR A 195 -5.27 -9.37 -0.25
CA THR A 195 -4.93 -10.11 -1.47
C THR A 195 -5.56 -11.49 -1.47
N GLU A 196 -6.32 -11.79 -2.53
CA GLU A 196 -6.88 -13.11 -2.80
C GLU A 196 -5.76 -14.10 -3.17
N LEU A 197 -5.82 -15.31 -2.63
CA LEU A 197 -4.85 -16.37 -2.83
C LEU A 197 -5.14 -17.14 -4.12
N THR A 198 -4.10 -17.41 -4.89
CA THR A 198 -4.15 -18.30 -6.05
C THR A 198 -3.32 -19.56 -5.72
N GLY A 199 -3.95 -20.49 -4.99
CA GLY A 199 -3.27 -21.64 -4.39
C GLY A 199 -2.69 -21.30 -3.02
N THR A 200 -1.36 -21.36 -2.86
CA THR A 200 -0.69 -21.15 -1.55
C THR A 200 -0.13 -19.74 -1.33
N HIS A 201 -0.27 -18.86 -2.31
CA HIS A 201 0.20 -17.48 -2.28
C HIS A 201 -0.69 -16.57 -3.12
N GLY A 202 -0.59 -15.27 -2.88
CA GLY A 202 -1.16 -14.23 -3.73
C GLY A 202 -0.08 -13.22 -4.13
N TYR A 203 -0.47 -12.15 -4.82
CA TYR A 203 0.42 -11.05 -5.18
C TYR A 203 -0.18 -9.71 -4.75
N ALA A 204 0.47 -9.06 -3.79
CA ALA A 204 0.10 -7.73 -3.31
C ALA A 204 1.05 -6.68 -3.94
N PRO A 205 0.63 -5.42 -4.09
CA PRO A 205 1.55 -4.35 -4.51
C PRO A 205 2.78 -4.24 -3.57
N PRO A 206 3.89 -3.63 -4.02
CA PRO A 206 5.07 -3.35 -3.20
C PRO A 206 4.80 -2.17 -2.24
N MET A 207 3.73 -2.28 -1.46
CA MET A 207 3.21 -1.27 -0.54
C MET A 207 2.82 -1.96 0.78
N GLY A 208 2.72 -1.17 1.85
CA GLY A 208 2.45 -1.64 3.21
C GLY A 208 3.42 -1.05 4.23
N THR A 209 3.20 -1.38 5.48
CA THR A 209 3.90 -0.76 6.62
C THR A 209 5.19 -1.51 6.90
N LEU A 210 6.33 -0.89 6.59
CA LEU A 210 7.67 -1.52 6.62
C LEU A 210 8.00 -2.19 7.96
N ASP A 211 7.54 -1.63 9.07
CA ASP A 211 7.73 -2.19 10.41
C ASP A 211 7.15 -3.60 10.59
N TYR A 212 6.11 -3.94 9.83
CA TYR A 212 5.38 -5.20 9.93
C TYR A 212 5.78 -6.20 8.83
N PHE A 213 6.78 -5.88 8.00
CA PHE A 213 7.21 -6.74 6.90
C PHE A 213 8.09 -7.91 7.39
N PRO A 214 7.79 -9.16 7.02
CA PRO A 214 8.65 -10.30 7.32
C PRO A 214 9.94 -10.29 6.49
N PRO A 215 11.00 -11.03 6.90
CA PRO A 215 12.30 -10.99 6.23
C PRO A 215 12.23 -11.32 4.73
N GLU A 216 11.36 -12.26 4.34
CA GLU A 216 11.15 -12.61 2.95
C GLU A 216 10.55 -11.46 2.12
N ARG A 217 9.79 -10.55 2.73
CA ARG A 217 9.13 -9.43 2.03
C ARG A 217 10.12 -8.37 1.56
N TRP A 218 11.15 -8.10 2.37
CA TRP A 218 12.23 -7.18 2.04
C TRP A 218 13.13 -7.65 0.88
N ARG A 219 13.17 -8.96 0.62
CA ARG A 219 13.97 -9.58 -0.46
C ARG A 219 13.12 -10.05 -1.65
N ALA A 220 11.79 -10.00 -1.54
CA ALA A 220 10.92 -10.56 -2.54
C ALA A 220 10.96 -9.73 -3.84
N PRO A 221 11.21 -10.37 -5.00
CA PRO A 221 11.25 -9.65 -6.27
C PRO A 221 9.87 -9.09 -6.62
N LEU A 222 9.86 -7.87 -7.15
CA LEU A 222 8.67 -7.29 -7.77
C LEU A 222 8.43 -7.96 -9.12
N GLY A 223 7.43 -8.84 -9.19
CA GLY A 223 6.93 -9.41 -10.43
C GLY A 223 5.82 -8.55 -11.04
N GLU A 224 5.38 -8.92 -12.25
CA GLU A 224 4.32 -8.23 -12.99
C GLU A 224 2.98 -8.15 -12.23
N LEU A 225 2.66 -9.19 -11.45
CA LEU A 225 1.47 -9.25 -10.61
C LEU A 225 1.65 -8.55 -9.25
N GLY A 226 2.85 -8.06 -8.95
CA GLY A 226 3.25 -7.56 -7.63
C GLY A 226 4.23 -8.49 -6.92
N VAL A 227 4.30 -8.35 -5.60
CA VAL A 227 5.23 -9.08 -4.72
C VAL A 227 4.46 -10.20 -4.02
N ARG A 228 5.02 -11.42 -4.02
CA ARG A 228 4.36 -12.63 -3.46
C ARG A 228 4.05 -12.50 -1.97
N VAL A 229 2.77 -12.60 -1.60
CA VAL A 229 2.28 -12.68 -0.19
C VAL A 229 1.76 -14.08 0.13
N ARG A 230 1.74 -14.43 1.42
CA ARG A 230 1.17 -15.67 1.96
C ARG A 230 0.52 -15.38 3.33
N PRO A 231 -0.37 -16.24 3.84
CA PRO A 231 -0.93 -16.11 5.19
C PRO A 231 0.14 -15.91 6.29
N THR A 232 1.32 -16.52 6.11
CA THR A 232 2.48 -16.37 7.01
C THR A 232 3.01 -14.94 7.12
N ALA A 233 2.67 -14.02 6.21
CA ALA A 233 3.00 -12.61 6.35
C ALA A 233 2.16 -11.94 7.45
N ASP A 234 0.85 -12.25 7.52
CA ASP A 234 -0.02 -11.76 8.58
C ASP A 234 0.37 -12.38 9.93
N ILE A 235 0.79 -13.65 9.95
CA ILE A 235 1.28 -14.31 11.16
C ILE A 235 2.55 -13.63 11.71
N TRP A 236 3.47 -13.19 10.83
CA TRP A 236 4.63 -12.41 11.26
C TRP A 236 4.21 -11.07 11.88
N ALA A 237 3.34 -10.33 11.19
CA ALA A 237 2.83 -9.06 11.67
C ALA A 237 2.10 -9.22 13.03
N LEU A 238 1.34 -10.31 13.21
CA LEU A 238 0.73 -10.69 14.48
C LEU A 238 1.79 -10.91 15.58
N GLY A 239 2.94 -11.53 15.27
CA GLY A 239 4.05 -11.66 16.21
C GLY A 239 4.60 -10.32 16.72
N ILE A 240 4.64 -9.31 15.85
CA ILE A 240 5.00 -7.93 16.21
C ILE A 240 3.91 -7.29 17.07
N VAL A 241 2.63 -7.41 16.66
CA VAL A 241 1.48 -6.87 17.41
C VAL A 241 1.39 -7.49 18.82
N ILE A 242 1.63 -8.80 18.98
CA ILE A 242 1.72 -9.45 20.30
C ILE A 242 2.82 -8.79 21.13
N HIS A 243 4.01 -8.57 20.56
CA HIS A 243 5.08 -7.91 21.28
C HIS A 243 4.70 -6.47 21.70
N GLU A 244 4.16 -5.66 20.79
CA GLU A 244 3.74 -4.28 21.09
C GLU A 244 2.65 -4.20 22.16
N VAL A 245 1.65 -5.09 22.13
CA VAL A 245 0.56 -5.13 23.13
C VAL A 245 1.07 -5.45 24.53
N PHE A 246 2.10 -6.28 24.67
CA PHE A 246 2.65 -6.66 25.97
C PHE A 246 3.85 -5.81 26.43
N ALA A 247 4.59 -5.21 25.50
CA ALA A 247 5.76 -4.35 25.74
C ALA A 247 5.44 -2.84 25.60
N SER A 248 4.16 -2.45 25.72
CA SER A 248 3.70 -1.05 25.69
C SER A 248 4.19 -0.26 24.46
N GLY A 249 3.98 -0.82 23.26
CA GLY A 249 4.42 -0.22 21.99
C GLY A 249 5.87 -0.49 21.61
N GLY A 250 6.65 -1.19 22.45
CA GLY A 250 8.00 -1.60 22.12
C GLY A 250 8.05 -2.57 20.93
N SER A 251 8.95 -2.33 19.97
CA SER A 251 9.23 -3.25 18.86
C SER A 251 10.21 -4.36 19.27
N PRO A 252 10.05 -5.62 18.81
CA PRO A 252 11.04 -6.68 19.02
C PRO A 252 12.32 -6.52 18.18
N PHE A 253 12.33 -5.57 17.22
CA PHE A 253 13.48 -5.27 16.37
C PHE A 253 13.99 -3.87 16.64
N ALA A 254 15.31 -3.76 16.87
CA ALA A 254 15.94 -2.48 17.21
C ALA A 254 16.05 -1.55 16.00
N GLY A 255 15.78 -0.25 16.21
CA GLY A 255 15.96 0.78 15.20
C GLY A 255 15.06 1.99 15.43
N ALA A 256 15.60 3.20 15.27
CA ALA A 256 14.84 4.44 15.45
C ALA A 256 13.88 4.71 14.28
N THR A 257 14.11 4.13 13.10
CA THR A 257 13.29 4.30 11.90
C THR A 257 12.79 2.96 11.36
N PRO A 258 11.71 2.92 10.56
CA PRO A 258 11.21 1.68 9.98
C PRO A 258 12.23 0.97 9.08
N VAL A 259 13.09 1.75 8.39
CA VAL A 259 14.19 1.19 7.57
C VAL A 259 15.27 0.55 8.44
N ALA A 260 15.61 1.16 9.58
CA ALA A 260 16.58 0.58 10.51
C ALA A 260 16.05 -0.71 11.17
N ARG A 261 14.76 -0.74 11.54
CA ARG A 261 14.11 -1.97 12.03
C ARG A 261 14.01 -3.03 10.95
N GLY A 262 13.72 -2.64 9.70
CA GLY A 262 13.78 -3.51 8.52
C GLY A 262 15.15 -4.17 8.33
N ALA A 263 16.24 -3.42 8.50
CA ALA A 263 17.58 -3.99 8.47
C ALA A 263 17.77 -5.03 9.59
N ALA A 264 17.38 -4.73 10.84
CA ALA A 264 17.45 -5.69 11.95
C ALA A 264 16.61 -6.96 11.70
N VAL A 265 15.43 -6.83 11.08
CA VAL A 265 14.60 -7.96 10.61
C VAL A 265 15.35 -8.81 9.58
N GLN A 266 16.07 -8.20 8.65
CA GLN A 266 16.90 -8.92 7.67
C GLN A 266 18.08 -9.65 8.32
N GLU A 267 18.78 -9.04 9.30
CA GLU A 267 19.88 -9.68 10.03
C GLU A 267 19.39 -10.89 10.83
N TYR A 268 18.24 -10.77 11.48
CA TYR A 268 17.59 -11.86 12.19
C TYR A 268 17.16 -12.98 11.23
N GLY A 269 16.53 -12.64 10.10
CA GLY A 269 16.15 -13.60 9.06
C GLY A 269 17.33 -14.29 8.36
N GLU A 270 18.54 -13.75 8.46
CA GLU A 270 19.81 -14.38 8.03
C GLU A 270 20.50 -15.17 9.15
N GLY A 271 19.95 -15.18 10.37
CA GLY A 271 20.58 -15.80 11.55
C GLY A 271 21.82 -15.05 12.07
N ARG A 272 22.08 -13.82 11.59
CA ARG A 272 23.20 -12.98 12.04
C ARG A 272 22.92 -12.26 13.36
N ALA A 273 21.65 -12.07 13.71
CA ALA A 273 21.20 -11.52 14.98
C ALA A 273 20.17 -12.45 15.65
N PRO A 274 20.12 -12.55 16.99
CA PRO A 274 19.05 -13.26 17.70
C PRO A 274 17.79 -12.39 17.83
N LEU A 275 16.61 -13.02 17.87
CA LEU A 275 15.37 -12.34 18.27
C LEU A 275 15.49 -11.90 19.74
N ARG A 276 15.21 -10.62 20.02
CA ARG A 276 15.23 -10.06 21.37
C ARG A 276 13.83 -9.55 21.71
N MET A 277 13.12 -10.29 22.55
CA MET A 277 11.80 -9.89 23.06
C MET A 277 11.92 -9.36 24.49
N ASP A 278 11.17 -8.31 24.79
CA ASP A 278 11.20 -7.61 26.06
C ASP A 278 10.88 -8.55 27.25
N HIS A 279 11.50 -8.27 28.40
CA HIS A 279 11.25 -9.03 29.62
C HIS A 279 9.85 -8.82 30.19
N ALA A 280 9.17 -7.72 29.86
CA ALA A 280 7.77 -7.45 30.17
C ALA A 280 6.78 -8.41 29.46
N VAL A 281 7.14 -9.02 28.32
CA VAL A 281 6.27 -9.97 27.61
C VAL A 281 6.19 -11.30 28.37
N PRO A 282 5.02 -11.73 28.90
CA PRO A 282 4.95 -12.93 29.74
C PRO A 282 5.38 -14.20 28.98
N PRO A 283 5.89 -15.25 29.65
CA PRO A 283 6.53 -16.39 28.99
C PRO A 283 5.69 -17.07 27.90
N PHE A 284 4.38 -17.25 28.13
CA PHE A 284 3.46 -17.81 27.13
C PHE A 284 3.39 -16.93 25.87
N TRP A 285 3.08 -15.64 26.03
CA TRP A 285 2.96 -14.68 24.93
C TRP A 285 4.28 -14.47 24.19
N ARG A 286 5.41 -14.58 24.90
CA ARG A 286 6.75 -14.52 24.33
C ARG A 286 7.05 -15.73 23.44
N ALA A 287 6.67 -16.93 23.89
CA ALA A 287 6.78 -18.14 23.06
C ALA A 287 5.85 -18.06 21.83
N LEU A 288 4.60 -17.62 22.02
CA LEU A 288 3.63 -17.42 20.94
C LEU A 288 4.15 -16.42 19.89
N ALA A 289 4.70 -15.28 20.34
CA ALA A 289 5.30 -14.28 19.46
C ALA A 289 6.56 -14.80 18.74
N ALA A 290 7.41 -15.60 19.40
CA ALA A 290 8.59 -16.20 18.77
C ALA A 290 8.22 -17.12 17.61
N ASP A 291 7.18 -17.95 17.80
CA ASP A 291 6.67 -18.86 16.77
C ASP A 291 6.09 -18.07 15.57
N CYS A 292 5.33 -17.00 15.87
CA CYS A 292 4.86 -16.05 14.85
C CYS A 292 6.02 -15.37 14.09
N LEU A 293 7.11 -15.05 14.80
CA LEU A 293 8.30 -14.41 14.26
C LEU A 293 9.33 -15.42 13.69
N ALA A 294 8.95 -16.67 13.39
CA ALA A 294 9.86 -17.61 12.74
C ALA A 294 10.46 -17.02 11.44
N PRO A 295 11.78 -17.18 11.20
CA PRO A 295 12.53 -16.35 10.24
C PRO A 295 12.22 -16.64 8.77
N THR A 296 11.64 -17.80 8.44
CA THR A 296 11.24 -18.17 7.08
C THR A 296 9.76 -18.51 7.01
N HIS A 297 9.15 -18.42 5.84
CA HIS A 297 7.73 -18.76 5.71
C HIS A 297 7.45 -20.25 5.95
N GLU A 298 8.39 -21.15 5.66
CA GLU A 298 8.28 -22.60 5.87
C GLU A 298 8.29 -22.94 7.36
N THR A 299 9.19 -22.31 8.13
CA THR A 299 9.25 -22.46 9.59
C THR A 299 8.04 -21.85 10.28
N ARG A 300 7.46 -20.78 9.71
CA ARG A 300 6.25 -20.10 10.21
C ARG A 300 4.93 -20.79 9.82
N ALA A 301 4.91 -21.58 8.74
CA ALA A 301 3.69 -22.17 8.18
C ALA A 301 2.84 -23.03 9.14
N PRO A 302 3.40 -23.79 10.11
CA PRO A 302 2.60 -24.53 11.09
C PRO A 302 1.81 -23.65 12.07
N HIS A 303 2.19 -22.38 12.21
CA HIS A 303 1.62 -21.42 13.16
C HIS A 303 0.47 -20.63 12.53
N THR A 304 -0.57 -21.34 12.05
CA THR A 304 -1.77 -20.69 11.49
C THR A 304 -2.54 -19.93 12.57
N ALA A 305 -3.40 -19.00 12.16
CA ALA A 305 -4.21 -18.24 13.09
C ALA A 305 -5.13 -19.14 13.96
N GLU A 306 -5.62 -20.26 13.42
CA GLU A 306 -6.33 -21.30 14.18
C GLU A 306 -5.44 -22.01 15.22
N SER A 307 -4.22 -22.40 14.86
CA SER A 307 -3.34 -23.13 15.80
C SER A 307 -2.83 -22.22 16.92
N LEU A 308 -2.66 -20.93 16.64
CA LEU A 308 -2.40 -19.90 17.64
C LEU A 308 -3.62 -19.65 18.54
N LEU A 309 -4.83 -19.53 17.97
CA LEU A 309 -6.08 -19.37 18.74
C LEU A 309 -6.33 -20.54 19.70
N ALA A 310 -6.14 -21.78 19.24
CA ALA A 310 -6.28 -22.97 20.06
C ALA A 310 -5.31 -22.98 21.26
N ARG A 311 -4.07 -22.51 21.07
CA ARG A 311 -3.09 -22.35 22.15
C ARG A 311 -3.47 -21.27 23.16
N ILE A 312 -4.06 -20.17 22.70
CA ILE A 312 -4.54 -19.10 23.58
C ILE A 312 -5.70 -19.60 24.46
N ALA A 313 -6.67 -20.30 23.87
CA ALA A 313 -7.79 -20.90 24.61
C ALA A 313 -7.30 -21.87 25.70
N ALA A 314 -6.41 -22.81 25.36
CA ALA A 314 -5.84 -23.75 26.32
C ALA A 314 -5.05 -23.08 27.46
N HIS A 315 -4.41 -21.94 27.20
CA HIS A 315 -3.74 -21.14 28.24
C HIS A 315 -4.73 -20.42 29.16
N GLN A 316 -5.87 -19.95 28.64
CA GLN A 316 -6.93 -19.30 29.43
C GLN A 316 -7.69 -20.30 30.32
N GLU A 317 -7.75 -21.57 29.91
CA GLU A 317 -8.35 -22.66 30.70
C GLU A 317 -7.46 -23.18 31.84
N THR A 318 -6.20 -22.73 31.96
CA THR A 318 -5.28 -23.13 33.04
C THR A 318 -5.09 -22.01 34.08
N PRO A 319 -5.73 -22.10 35.27
CA PRO A 319 -5.39 -21.23 36.40
C PRO A 319 -3.97 -21.52 36.90
N ASP A 320 -3.31 -20.49 37.45
CA ASP A 320 -1.90 -20.50 37.86
C ASP A 320 -1.47 -21.75 38.65
N ALA A 321 -0.66 -22.60 38.02
CA ALA A 321 -0.11 -23.81 38.62
C ALA A 321 1.41 -23.90 38.37
N GLY A 322 2.17 -23.30 39.29
CA GLY A 322 3.44 -23.84 39.80
C GLY A 322 4.57 -24.16 38.81
N ALA A 323 5.63 -23.35 38.86
CA ALA A 323 6.93 -23.60 38.24
C ALA A 323 7.44 -25.06 38.36
N GLY A 324 7.82 -25.67 37.22
CA GLY A 324 8.35 -27.04 37.14
C GLY A 324 9.31 -27.28 35.96
N ARG A 325 10.62 -27.11 36.22
CA ARG A 325 11.77 -27.57 35.40
C ARG A 325 11.77 -29.12 35.22
N LEU A 326 12.46 -29.82 34.30
CA LEU A 326 13.64 -29.54 33.44
C LEU A 326 13.90 -30.69 32.42
N GLY A 327 14.45 -30.38 31.23
CA GLY A 327 15.45 -31.21 30.51
C GLY A 327 14.98 -32.39 29.60
N GLY A 328 15.68 -32.74 28.51
CA GLY A 328 16.79 -32.03 27.83
C GLY A 328 17.65 -32.87 26.85
N ARG A 329 18.57 -32.16 26.17
CA ARG A 329 19.83 -32.59 25.51
C ARG A 329 19.83 -33.23 24.11
N ALA A 330 20.43 -32.45 23.21
CA ALA A 330 20.94 -32.70 21.88
C ALA A 330 22.06 -33.78 21.74
N ARG A 331 22.42 -34.07 20.47
CA ARG A 331 23.80 -34.36 20.01
C ARG A 331 23.99 -34.00 18.53
N ALA A 332 25.25 -33.85 18.08
CA ALA A 332 25.65 -33.30 16.78
C ALA A 332 26.72 -34.17 16.08
N ALA A 333 26.89 -34.02 14.75
CA ALA A 333 28.00 -34.56 13.94
C ALA A 333 28.34 -33.59 12.77
N VAL A 334 29.53 -33.69 12.17
CA VAL A 334 30.27 -32.55 11.57
C VAL A 334 31.20 -32.97 10.39
N LEU A 335 31.23 -32.16 9.31
CA LEU A 335 32.22 -32.11 8.19
C LEU A 335 32.28 -33.35 7.23
N ALA A 336 32.84 -33.31 6.00
CA ALA A 336 33.80 -32.37 5.37
C ALA A 336 33.64 -32.17 3.83
N THR A 337 34.52 -31.35 3.25
CA THR A 337 34.61 -30.81 1.86
C THR A 337 35.38 -31.64 0.82
N ALA A 338 35.14 -31.41 -0.47
CA ALA A 338 36.18 -31.43 -1.54
C ALA A 338 35.79 -30.57 -2.77
N LEU A 339 36.78 -30.05 -3.50
CA LEU A 339 36.65 -29.13 -4.65
C LEU A 339 37.36 -29.72 -5.90
N CYS A 340 36.94 -29.35 -7.12
CA CYS A 340 37.77 -28.86 -8.26
C CYS A 340 37.12 -29.07 -9.66
N GLY A 341 37.28 -28.08 -10.56
CA GLY A 341 36.89 -28.15 -11.98
C GLY A 341 37.12 -26.83 -12.74
N ILE A 342 38.01 -26.83 -13.76
CA ILE A 342 38.75 -25.66 -14.28
C ILE A 342 39.00 -25.84 -15.80
N VAL A 343 39.02 -24.85 -16.72
CA VAL A 343 38.61 -23.41 -16.79
C VAL A 343 38.48 -23.03 -18.28
N GLY A 344 37.64 -22.05 -18.65
CA GLY A 344 37.70 -21.38 -19.97
C GLY A 344 36.52 -20.42 -20.21
N ALA A 345 36.65 -19.25 -20.85
CA ALA A 345 37.78 -18.68 -21.59
C ALA A 345 37.92 -17.15 -21.36
N ALA A 346 39.06 -16.59 -21.79
CA ALA A 346 39.34 -15.15 -21.73
C ALA A 346 38.66 -14.36 -22.86
N LEU A 347 38.64 -13.03 -22.73
CA LEU A 347 38.85 -12.08 -23.84
C LEU A 347 39.27 -10.69 -23.29
N CYS A 348 40.13 -9.99 -24.03
CA CYS A 348 40.73 -8.70 -23.64
C CYS A 348 40.01 -7.48 -24.25
N SER A 349 40.37 -6.30 -23.74
CA SER A 349 40.09 -4.95 -24.27
C SER A 349 40.42 -4.81 -25.77
N ASP A 350 39.86 -3.86 -26.55
CA ASP A 350 40.12 -2.42 -26.43
C ASP A 350 39.13 -1.53 -27.22
N ALA A 351 39.24 -0.21 -27.02
CA ALA A 351 38.40 0.83 -27.65
C ALA A 351 38.97 1.38 -28.97
N VAL A 352 38.16 2.13 -29.76
CA VAL A 352 38.59 3.33 -30.53
C VAL A 352 37.39 4.16 -31.06
N ARG A 353 37.69 5.38 -31.54
CA ARG A 353 36.83 6.57 -31.72
C ARG A 353 35.91 6.61 -32.97
N ALA A 354 35.01 7.60 -32.94
CA ALA A 354 34.01 7.97 -33.94
C ALA A 354 34.53 8.83 -35.12
N THR A 355 33.67 8.99 -36.14
CA THR A 355 33.64 10.11 -37.10
C THR A 355 32.18 10.55 -37.38
N PRO A 356 31.91 11.84 -37.66
CA PRO A 356 30.56 12.33 -37.97
C PRO A 356 30.29 12.39 -39.49
N GLY A 357 29.07 12.07 -39.91
CA GLY A 357 28.55 12.26 -41.27
C GLY A 357 27.41 13.28 -41.30
N ALA A 358 27.39 14.16 -42.30
CA ALA A 358 26.48 15.30 -42.36
C ALA A 358 25.18 15.03 -43.14
N GLY A 359 24.10 15.72 -42.74
CA GLY A 359 23.15 16.36 -43.65
C GLY A 359 22.25 15.47 -44.53
N ALA A 360 21.13 15.02 -43.96
CA ALA A 360 19.90 14.78 -44.74
C ALA A 360 18.68 15.17 -43.89
N THR A 361 17.87 16.13 -44.35
CA THR A 361 16.69 16.62 -43.64
C THR A 361 15.53 15.63 -43.76
N THR A 362 15.66 14.48 -43.12
CA THR A 362 14.57 13.53 -42.92
C THR A 362 13.52 14.13 -41.97
N PRO A 363 12.22 13.79 -42.13
CA PRO A 363 11.22 14.14 -41.14
C PRO A 363 11.64 13.53 -39.79
N ARG A 364 11.84 14.39 -38.79
CA ARG A 364 12.35 13.96 -37.49
C ARG A 364 11.25 13.21 -36.76
N THR A 365 11.42 11.90 -36.70
CA THR A 365 10.55 11.02 -35.95
C THR A 365 10.99 10.95 -34.49
N ILE A 366 10.03 10.69 -33.61
CA ILE A 366 10.24 10.39 -32.20
C ILE A 366 9.55 9.07 -31.90
N ARG A 367 10.29 8.11 -31.38
CA ARG A 367 9.73 6.88 -30.81
C ARG A 367 9.22 7.13 -29.40
N VAL A 368 7.96 6.79 -29.18
CA VAL A 368 7.30 6.84 -27.87
C VAL A 368 7.90 5.76 -26.97
N TYR A 369 8.31 6.16 -25.77
CA TYR A 369 8.85 5.30 -24.73
C TYR A 369 7.96 5.37 -23.50
N ASN A 370 7.24 4.28 -23.22
CA ASN A 370 6.69 4.00 -21.90
C ASN A 370 7.81 3.38 -21.03
N ALA A 371 8.11 3.97 -19.86
CA ALA A 371 9.15 3.43 -18.99
C ALA A 371 8.69 2.16 -18.23
N GLU A 372 7.38 1.92 -18.15
CA GLU A 372 6.78 0.71 -17.60
C GLU A 372 7.09 -0.51 -18.49
N ARG A 373 8.03 -1.37 -18.07
CA ARG A 373 8.55 -2.48 -18.88
C ARG A 373 7.46 -3.44 -19.40
N GLY A 374 6.46 -3.76 -18.59
CA GLY A 374 5.31 -4.59 -19.01
C GLY A 374 4.46 -3.98 -20.13
N CYS A 375 4.60 -2.68 -20.40
CA CYS A 375 3.99 -1.98 -21.54
C CYS A 375 4.94 -1.83 -22.74
N GLN A 376 6.23 -2.20 -22.60
CA GLN A 376 7.19 -2.22 -23.71
C GLN A 376 7.11 -3.52 -24.50
N GLU A 377 6.86 -4.63 -23.79
CA GLU A 377 6.86 -6.00 -24.33
C GLU A 377 5.47 -6.41 -24.89
N ARG A 378 4.49 -5.49 -24.89
CA ARG A 378 3.10 -5.70 -25.31
C ARG A 378 2.81 -5.21 -26.73
N ALA A 379 2.25 -6.08 -27.56
CA ALA A 379 1.77 -5.77 -28.91
C ALA A 379 0.27 -5.41 -28.98
N ASP A 380 -0.49 -5.65 -27.91
CA ASP A 380 -1.96 -5.67 -27.90
C ASP A 380 -2.64 -4.30 -27.72
N ARG A 381 -1.87 -3.19 -27.79
CA ARG A 381 -2.33 -1.80 -27.54
C ARG A 381 -3.28 -1.68 -26.33
N ASP A 382 -2.98 -2.40 -25.25
CA ASP A 382 -3.76 -2.39 -24.00
C ASP A 382 -4.04 -0.95 -23.54
N PRO A 383 -5.30 -0.53 -23.32
CA PRO A 383 -5.63 0.83 -22.89
C PRO A 383 -4.88 1.29 -21.64
N ARG A 384 -4.53 0.37 -20.74
CA ARG A 384 -3.77 0.63 -19.50
C ARG A 384 -2.31 1.02 -19.75
N CYS A 385 -1.76 0.64 -20.90
CA CYS A 385 -0.41 0.95 -21.35
C CYS A 385 -0.33 2.20 -22.25
N SER A 386 -1.47 2.87 -22.48
CA SER A 386 -1.57 4.02 -23.36
C SER A 386 -1.12 5.31 -22.67
N LEU A 387 -0.33 6.12 -23.38
CA LEU A 387 0.14 7.44 -22.94
C LEU A 387 -0.69 8.54 -23.60
N GLY A 388 -0.87 9.66 -22.89
CA GLY A 388 -1.53 10.85 -23.40
C GLY A 388 -0.55 11.84 -24.04
N LEU A 389 -1.06 12.71 -24.91
CA LEU A 389 -0.31 13.84 -25.47
C LEU A 389 -1.02 15.13 -25.03
N ALA A 390 -0.26 16.14 -24.62
CA ALA A 390 -0.85 17.39 -24.11
C ALA A 390 -1.38 18.29 -25.23
N VAL A 391 -2.38 19.12 -24.93
CA VAL A 391 -2.88 20.16 -25.86
C VAL A 391 -1.95 21.38 -25.82
N ASP A 392 -1.60 21.82 -24.61
CA ASP A 392 -0.73 22.95 -24.33
C ASP A 392 0.40 22.51 -23.35
N PRO A 393 1.69 22.68 -23.69
CA PRO A 393 2.80 22.25 -22.85
C PRO A 393 3.06 23.18 -21.67
N VAL A 394 2.52 24.41 -21.63
CA VAL A 394 2.65 25.34 -20.48
C VAL A 394 1.44 25.31 -19.54
N GLN A 395 0.51 24.37 -19.76
CA GLN A 395 -0.63 24.12 -18.87
C GLN A 395 -0.44 22.80 -18.10
N PRO A 396 -1.01 22.66 -16.88
CA PRO A 396 -0.93 21.41 -16.11
C PRO A 396 -1.45 20.21 -16.91
N TYR A 397 -0.82 19.04 -16.72
CA TYR A 397 -1.16 17.82 -17.45
C TYR A 397 -2.36 17.09 -16.83
N THR A 398 -3.54 17.66 -17.01
CA THR A 398 -4.84 17.14 -16.57
C THR A 398 -5.57 16.44 -17.71
N ALA A 399 -6.71 15.79 -17.43
CA ALA A 399 -7.55 15.17 -18.45
C ALA A 399 -8.10 16.19 -19.48
N GLU A 400 -8.26 17.45 -19.07
CA GLU A 400 -8.74 18.55 -19.92
C GLU A 400 -7.66 19.06 -20.89
N ASN A 401 -6.38 18.94 -20.50
CA ASN A 401 -5.22 19.31 -21.31
C ASN A 401 -4.60 18.11 -22.05
N VAL A 402 -5.33 17.02 -22.28
CA VAL A 402 -4.84 15.83 -23.01
C VAL A 402 -5.75 15.52 -24.19
N VAL A 403 -5.16 15.32 -25.38
CA VAL A 403 -5.94 14.97 -26.57
C VAL A 403 -6.52 13.55 -26.45
N PRO A 404 -7.69 13.26 -27.07
CA PRO A 404 -8.27 11.91 -27.08
C PRO A 404 -7.36 10.86 -27.74
N THR A 405 -6.51 11.27 -28.68
CA THR A 405 -5.57 10.39 -29.38
C THR A 405 -4.48 9.90 -28.44
N ARG A 406 -4.50 8.60 -28.14
CA ARG A 406 -3.50 7.93 -27.30
C ARG A 406 -2.34 7.37 -28.13
N VAL A 407 -1.18 7.21 -27.50
CA VAL A 407 0.03 6.60 -28.08
C VAL A 407 0.60 5.52 -27.17
N TRP A 408 1.28 4.53 -27.72
CA TRP A 408 1.82 3.37 -27.00
C TRP A 408 3.33 3.26 -27.17
N HIS A 409 4.00 2.43 -26.35
CA HIS A 409 5.42 2.17 -26.54
C HIS A 409 5.72 1.70 -27.96
N GLY A 410 6.79 2.22 -28.55
CA GLY A 410 7.22 1.85 -29.89
C GLY A 410 6.52 2.62 -31.02
N ASP A 411 5.40 3.31 -30.76
CA ASP A 411 4.77 4.21 -31.74
C ASP A 411 5.79 5.25 -32.23
N VAL A 412 5.75 5.55 -33.52
CA VAL A 412 6.67 6.49 -34.17
C VAL A 412 5.86 7.71 -34.62
N LEU A 413 6.13 8.85 -33.99
CA LEU A 413 5.44 10.12 -34.26
C LEU A 413 6.35 11.05 -35.06
N THR A 414 5.79 11.87 -35.94
CA THR A 414 6.56 12.97 -36.58
C THR A 414 6.56 14.19 -35.67
N ALA A 415 7.72 14.76 -35.37
CA ALA A 415 7.88 15.93 -34.52
C ALA A 415 8.37 17.15 -35.31
N ASP A 416 7.78 18.32 -35.03
CA ASP A 416 8.00 19.56 -35.77
C ASP A 416 9.01 20.50 -35.08
N CYS A 417 8.85 20.68 -33.77
CA CYS A 417 9.64 21.60 -32.96
C CYS A 417 9.62 21.17 -31.47
N GLN A 418 10.42 21.84 -30.63
CA GLN A 418 10.51 21.60 -29.19
C GLN A 418 10.21 22.86 -28.36
N ALA A 419 9.82 22.68 -27.10
CA ALA A 419 9.73 23.75 -26.09
C ALA A 419 10.49 23.30 -24.82
N PRO A 420 11.43 24.10 -24.26
CA PRO A 420 12.25 23.70 -23.10
C PRO A 420 11.61 24.04 -21.72
N ASP A 421 10.54 24.82 -21.72
CA ASP A 421 10.00 25.63 -20.62
C ASP A 421 8.53 25.30 -20.27
N GLY A 422 8.03 24.14 -20.72
CA GLY A 422 6.70 23.68 -20.37
C GLY A 422 6.59 23.11 -18.95
N GLU A 423 5.35 22.85 -18.54
CA GLU A 423 5.01 22.32 -17.23
C GLU A 423 5.77 21.00 -16.94
N PRO A 424 6.27 20.79 -15.71
CA PRO A 424 7.17 19.68 -15.44
C PRO A 424 6.41 18.35 -15.28
N ILE A 425 6.61 17.43 -16.21
CA ILE A 425 5.99 16.10 -16.19
C ILE A 425 6.89 15.06 -15.55
N ILE A 426 6.27 14.16 -14.78
CA ILE A 426 6.91 13.00 -14.16
C ILE A 426 6.50 11.72 -14.94
N ASP A 427 7.47 10.83 -15.22
CA ASP A 427 7.22 9.56 -15.91
C ASP A 427 6.89 8.38 -14.98
N GLU A 428 6.78 7.19 -15.57
CA GLU A 428 6.59 5.92 -14.88
C GLU A 428 7.76 5.49 -13.98
N GLU A 429 8.88 6.22 -13.95
CA GLU A 429 10.08 5.95 -13.14
C GLU A 429 10.48 7.19 -12.30
N ASP A 430 9.51 8.05 -11.98
CA ASP A 430 9.63 9.29 -11.21
C ASP A 430 10.64 10.32 -11.79
N ARG A 431 10.96 10.23 -13.08
CA ARG A 431 11.83 11.18 -13.77
C ARG A 431 11.05 12.42 -14.21
N ARG A 432 11.60 13.60 -13.93
CA ARG A 432 11.01 14.90 -14.27
C ARG A 432 11.55 15.45 -15.60
N SER A 433 10.70 16.07 -16.42
CA SER A 433 11.10 16.89 -17.57
C SER A 433 10.17 18.08 -17.82
N THR A 434 10.74 19.24 -18.10
CA THR A 434 10.06 20.46 -18.59
C THR A 434 10.10 20.60 -20.11
N ARG A 435 10.78 19.67 -20.81
CA ARG A 435 10.97 19.73 -22.25
C ARG A 435 9.86 18.96 -22.95
N TRP A 436 9.34 19.53 -24.02
CA TRP A 436 8.25 18.98 -24.81
C TRP A 436 8.59 18.97 -26.30
N PHE A 437 7.98 18.06 -27.04
CA PHE A 437 8.08 17.94 -28.49
C PHE A 437 6.70 18.04 -29.12
N ARG A 438 6.51 18.97 -30.06
CA ARG A 438 5.24 19.09 -30.81
C ARG A 438 5.19 18.01 -31.87
N VAL A 439 4.25 17.08 -31.72
CA VAL A 439 4.06 15.89 -32.57
C VAL A 439 2.78 15.99 -33.40
N ARG A 440 2.82 15.46 -34.63
CA ARG A 440 1.67 15.35 -35.52
C ARG A 440 0.84 14.11 -35.18
N LEU A 441 -0.47 14.27 -35.17
CA LEU A 441 -1.42 13.18 -34.94
C LEU A 441 -1.90 12.57 -36.27
N PRO A 442 -2.51 11.37 -36.26
CA PRO A 442 -3.10 10.76 -37.45
C PRO A 442 -4.13 11.66 -38.13
N ALA A 443 -4.24 11.56 -39.46
CA ALA A 443 -5.16 12.36 -40.26
C ALA A 443 -6.61 12.21 -39.76
N GLY A 444 -7.29 13.35 -39.56
CA GLY A 444 -8.63 13.41 -38.97
C GLY A 444 -8.67 13.72 -37.47
N SER A 445 -7.53 13.69 -36.76
CA SER A 445 -7.45 14.12 -35.36
C SER A 445 -7.76 15.62 -35.20
N LYS A 446 -8.44 15.98 -34.10
CA LYS A 446 -8.65 17.37 -33.66
C LYS A 446 -8.18 17.50 -32.20
N PRO A 447 -7.17 18.34 -31.90
CA PRO A 447 -6.30 19.09 -32.82
C PRO A 447 -5.46 18.18 -33.75
N PRO A 448 -4.84 18.71 -34.82
CA PRO A 448 -3.97 17.93 -35.72
C PRO A 448 -2.56 17.66 -35.14
N THR A 449 -2.18 18.38 -34.09
CA THR A 449 -0.90 18.26 -33.38
C THR A 449 -1.14 18.25 -31.88
N ALA A 450 -0.23 17.64 -31.13
CA ALA A 450 -0.22 17.62 -29.67
C ALA A 450 1.23 17.62 -29.17
N TRP A 451 1.43 17.55 -27.85
CA TRP A 451 2.76 17.62 -27.24
C TRP A 451 3.13 16.35 -26.48
N LEU A 452 4.28 15.78 -26.84
CA LEU A 452 4.89 14.65 -26.13
C LEU A 452 5.96 15.19 -25.16
N PRO A 453 5.86 14.95 -23.84
CA PRO A 453 6.90 15.37 -22.91
C PRO A 453 8.15 14.51 -23.13
N ALA A 454 9.33 15.12 -23.12
CA ALA A 454 10.60 14.51 -23.53
C ALA A 454 11.06 13.36 -22.62
N VAL A 455 10.44 13.20 -21.45
CA VAL A 455 10.62 12.03 -20.59
C VAL A 455 9.97 10.75 -21.16
N ARG A 456 8.99 10.90 -22.07
CA ARG A 456 8.28 9.80 -22.75
C ARG A 456 8.95 9.40 -24.07
N THR A 457 10.24 9.66 -24.21
CA THR A 457 11.10 9.13 -25.27
C THR A 457 12.53 8.97 -24.76
N LYS A 458 13.28 8.04 -25.34
CA LYS A 458 14.74 7.94 -25.15
C LYS A 458 15.51 8.84 -26.14
N GLU A 459 14.82 9.34 -27.16
CA GLU A 459 15.41 10.11 -28.24
C GLU A 459 15.43 11.60 -27.88
N ARG A 460 16.51 12.30 -28.24
CA ARG A 460 16.63 13.76 -28.07
C ARG A 460 16.95 14.41 -29.42
N PRO A 461 16.00 14.40 -30.38
CA PRO A 461 16.23 15.02 -31.68
C PRO A 461 16.46 16.52 -31.51
N ALA A 462 17.44 17.06 -32.23
CA ALA A 462 17.81 18.49 -32.17
C ALA A 462 16.83 19.36 -32.98
N LEU A 463 15.58 19.39 -32.55
CA LEU A 463 14.47 20.14 -33.17
C LEU A 463 14.64 21.67 -32.99
N PRO A 464 14.13 22.49 -33.93
CA PRO A 464 14.01 23.93 -33.71
C PRO A 464 13.06 24.21 -32.54
N GLU A 465 13.21 25.35 -31.88
CA GLU A 465 12.24 25.81 -30.90
C GLU A 465 10.94 26.24 -31.59
N CYS A 466 9.81 26.02 -30.93
CA CYS A 466 8.51 26.43 -31.44
C CYS A 466 8.37 27.96 -31.30
N LEU A 467 8.02 28.63 -32.40
CA LEU A 467 7.58 30.04 -32.42
C LEU A 467 6.17 30.19 -31.86
#